data_AF-A0A920VSI9-F1
#
_entry.id   AF-A0A920VSI9-F1
#
_cell.length_a   1.000
_cell.length_b   1.000
_cell.length_c   1.000
_cell.angle_alpha   90.00
_cell.angle_beta   90.00
_cell.angle_gamma   90.00
#
_symmetry.space_group_name_H-M   'P 1'
#
loop_
_entity.id
_entity.type
_entity.pdbx_description
1 polymer ?
#
loop_
_entity_poly.entity_id
_entity_poly.type
_entity_poly.pdbx_seq_one_letter_code
_entity_poly.pdbx_strand_id
1 'polypeptide(L)'
;MLHQIARHGLIDLKVEANGDLETGSHHTVEDTAIALGRAIDQALGDRKGIVRMADRTCPLDEALTHAVLDLSGRATLWSIWAWIIM
;
A
#
# COMPACT_ATOMS: atom_id res chain seq x y z
N MET A 1 -10.72 0.17 -1.73
CA MET A 1 -9.48 -0.36 -1.11
C MET A 1 -8.81 0.64 -0.18
N LEU A 2 -8.56 1.89 -0.58
CA LEU A 2 -7.82 2.88 0.23
C LEU A 2 -8.37 3.12 1.66
N HIS A 3 -9.69 3.04 1.87
CA HIS A 3 -10.26 3.11 3.23
C HIS A 3 -9.74 2.02 4.18
N GLN A 4 -9.43 0.81 3.68
CA GLN A 4 -8.85 -0.26 4.50
C GLN A 4 -7.41 0.08 4.92
N ILE A 5 -6.63 0.69 4.02
CA ILE A 5 -5.29 1.20 4.35
C ILE A 5 -5.38 2.26 5.46
N ALA A 6 -6.32 3.20 5.34
CA ALA A 6 -6.54 4.22 6.37
C ALA A 6 -6.93 3.61 7.72
N ARG A 7 -7.95 2.74 7.72
CA ARG A 7 -8.50 2.11 8.92
C ARG A 7 -7.50 1.22 9.65
N HIS A 8 -6.81 0.35 8.92
CA HIS A 8 -5.89 -0.64 9.51
C HIS A 8 -4.46 -0.13 9.66
N GLY A 9 -4.06 0.87 8.86
CA GLY A 9 -2.79 1.58 9.02
C GLY A 9 -2.82 2.65 10.11
N LEU A 10 -4.01 2.96 10.66
CA LEU A 10 -4.22 4.02 11.65
C LEU A 10 -3.73 5.39 11.15
N ILE A 11 -3.98 5.68 9.87
CA ILE A 11 -3.62 6.95 9.24
C ILE A 11 -4.87 7.70 8.81
N ASP A 12 -4.88 9.01 9.06
CA ASP A 12 -5.86 9.91 8.46
C ASP A 12 -5.52 10.09 6.99
N LEU A 13 -6.40 9.61 6.11
CA LEU A 13 -6.19 9.62 4.67
C LEU A 13 -7.36 10.32 3.97
N LYS A 14 -7.06 11.47 3.34
CA LYS A 14 -7.97 12.17 2.43
C LYS A 14 -7.44 12.03 1.01
N VAL A 15 -8.26 11.48 0.11
CA VAL A 15 -7.93 11.31 -1.30
C VAL A 15 -9.07 11.87 -2.13
N GLU A 16 -8.73 12.76 -3.07
CA GLU A 16 -9.61 13.24 -4.12
C GLU A 16 -8.88 12.99 -5.45
N ALA A 17 -9.53 12.28 -6.37
CA ALA A 17 -8.97 11.95 -7.67
C ALA A 17 -10.04 12.15 -8.75
N ASN A 18 -9.63 12.77 -9.86
CA ASN A 18 -10.44 12.92 -11.06
C ASN A 18 -9.55 12.54 -12.24
N GLY A 19 -10.02 11.63 -13.07
CA GLY A 19 -9.26 11.06 -14.17
C GLY A 19 -10.16 10.52 -15.28
N ASP A 20 -9.54 9.96 -16.30
CA ASP A 20 -10.13 9.53 -17.58
C ASP A 20 -10.80 8.14 -17.50
N LEU A 21 -11.84 8.02 -16.69
CA LEU A 21 -12.52 6.74 -16.43
C LEU A 21 -13.17 6.10 -17.66
N GLU A 22 -13.41 6.86 -18.73
CA GLU A 22 -13.92 6.36 -20.00
C GLU A 22 -12.92 5.42 -20.71
N THR A 23 -11.63 5.52 -20.42
CA THR A 23 -10.58 4.61 -20.93
C THR A 23 -10.35 3.42 -19.99
N GLY A 24 -11.02 3.41 -18.83
CA GLY A 24 -10.84 2.46 -17.73
C GLY A 24 -10.22 3.09 -16.49
N SER A 25 -10.17 2.35 -15.38
CA SER A 25 -9.67 2.90 -14.11
C SER A 25 -8.15 2.88 -13.97
N HIS A 26 -7.40 2.34 -14.94
CA HIS A 26 -5.97 2.04 -14.80
C HIS A 26 -5.16 3.30 -14.46
N HIS A 27 -5.26 4.35 -15.28
CA HIS A 27 -4.52 5.60 -15.07
C HIS A 27 -4.88 6.27 -13.74
N THR A 28 -6.19 6.38 -13.44
CA THR A 28 -6.64 7.01 -12.20
C THR A 28 -6.13 6.26 -10.96
N VAL A 29 -6.13 4.91 -11.00
CA VAL A 29 -5.63 4.08 -9.89
C VAL A 29 -4.10 4.19 -9.77
N GLU A 30 -3.38 4.12 -10.88
CA GLU A 30 -1.92 4.24 -10.92
C GLU A 30 -1.47 5.60 -10.38
N ASP A 31 -2.02 6.69 -10.90
CA ASP A 31 -1.68 8.05 -10.48
C ASP A 31 -2.02 8.31 -9.02
N THR A 32 -3.16 7.79 -8.55
CA THR A 32 -3.53 7.86 -7.13
C THR A 32 -2.53 7.11 -6.26
N ALA A 33 -2.07 5.93 -6.68
CA ALA A 33 -1.09 5.13 -5.95
C ALA A 33 0.31 5.80 -5.93
N ILE A 34 0.73 6.41 -7.06
CA ILE A 34 1.97 7.19 -7.14
C ILE A 34 1.91 8.41 -6.20
N ALA A 35 0.79 9.15 -6.21
CA ALA A 35 0.58 10.29 -5.32
C ALA A 35 0.59 9.87 -3.85
N LEU A 36 -0.08 8.77 -3.51
CA LEU A 36 -0.09 8.22 -2.15
C LEU A 36 1.32 7.80 -1.70
N GLY A 37 2.07 7.09 -2.54
CA GLY A 37 3.44 6.68 -2.23
C GLY A 37 4.35 7.87 -1.95
N ARG A 38 4.24 8.94 -2.75
CA ARG A 38 4.97 10.19 -2.53
C ARG A 38 4.57 10.87 -1.22
N ALA A 39 3.27 10.92 -0.90
CA ALA A 39 2.78 11.52 0.33
C ALA A 39 3.29 10.77 1.58
N ILE A 40 3.31 9.43 1.54
CA ILE A 40 3.87 8.60 2.62
C ILE A 40 5.37 8.85 2.77
N ASP A 41 6.12 8.87 1.66
CA ASP A 41 7.57 9.10 1.70
C ASP A 41 7.92 10.47 2.31
N GLN A 42 7.18 11.51 1.91
CA GLN A 42 7.29 12.84 2.48
C GLN A 42 6.97 12.86 3.98
N ALA A 43 5.91 12.17 4.41
CA ALA A 43 5.51 12.11 5.81
C ALA A 43 6.53 11.35 6.70
N LEU A 44 7.25 10.39 6.13
CA LEU A 44 8.29 9.63 6.85
C LEU A 44 9.57 10.45 7.11
N GLY A 45 9.78 11.56 6.40
CA GLY A 45 10.90 12.47 6.63
C GLY A 45 12.27 11.78 6.58
N ASP A 46 13.09 11.99 7.62
CA ASP A 46 14.42 11.37 7.73
C ASP A 46 14.40 9.91 8.24
N ARG A 47 13.21 9.38 8.51
CA ARG A 47 12.95 8.00 8.96
C ARG A 47 13.66 7.62 10.27
N LYS A 48 14.04 8.58 11.11
CA LYS A 48 14.71 8.29 12.39
C LYS A 48 13.72 7.84 13.45
N GLY A 49 14.11 6.81 14.21
CA GLY A 49 13.37 6.34 15.39
C GLY A 49 12.09 5.56 15.08
N ILE A 50 11.79 5.28 13.81
CA ILE A 50 10.62 4.49 13.42
C ILE A 50 10.90 2.99 13.52
N VAL A 51 9.83 2.20 13.68
CA VAL A 51 9.88 0.77 13.36
C VAL A 51 9.98 0.65 11.83
N ARG A 52 11.21 0.45 11.35
CA ARG A 52 11.52 0.50 9.91
C ARG A 52 11.01 -0.72 9.12
N MET A 53 11.05 -1.89 9.73
CA MET A 53 10.67 -3.16 9.12
C MET A 53 9.52 -3.78 9.88
N ALA A 54 8.53 -4.30 9.16
CA ALA A 54 7.39 -4.99 9.73
C ALA A 54 6.77 -5.96 8.73
N ASP A 55 6.17 -7.02 9.25
CA ASP A 55 5.32 -7.94 8.50
C ASP A 55 3.91 -8.01 9.10
N ARG A 56 2.92 -8.33 8.25
CA ARG A 56 1.54 -8.60 8.67
C ARG A 56 0.91 -9.68 7.80
N THR A 57 0.27 -10.63 8.46
CA THR A 57 -0.62 -11.61 7.86
C THR A 57 -2.06 -11.24 8.15
N CYS A 58 -2.87 -11.09 7.10
CA CYS A 58 -4.26 -10.68 7.20
C CYS A 58 -5.16 -11.77 6.56
N PRO A 59 -5.86 -12.59 7.37
CA PRO A 59 -6.89 -13.48 6.88
C PRO A 59 -8.18 -12.71 6.58
N LEU A 60 -8.90 -13.12 5.53
CA LEU A 60 -10.26 -12.67 5.22
C LEU A 60 -11.01 -13.84 4.57
N ASP A 61 -11.99 -14.37 5.28
CA ASP A 61 -12.69 -15.61 4.91
C ASP A 61 -11.70 -16.75 4.60
N GLU A 62 -11.75 -17.37 3.43
CA GLU A 62 -10.80 -18.39 3.00
C GLU A 62 -9.45 -17.84 2.53
N ALA A 63 -9.34 -16.54 2.29
CA ALA A 63 -8.14 -15.92 1.76
C ALA A 63 -7.13 -15.58 2.87
N LEU A 64 -5.84 -15.78 2.59
CA LEU A 64 -4.74 -15.38 3.45
C LEU A 64 -3.77 -14.50 2.67
N THR A 65 -3.51 -13.31 3.17
CA THR A 65 -2.52 -12.39 2.60
C THR A 65 -1.38 -12.15 3.58
N HIS A 66 -0.16 -11.97 3.06
CA HIS A 66 1.01 -11.62 3.86
C HIS A 66 1.77 -10.50 3.17
N ALA A 67 2.11 -9.46 3.92
CA ALA A 67 2.90 -8.33 3.44
C ALA A 67 4.09 -8.08 4.36
N VAL A 68 5.27 -7.90 3.77
CA VAL A 68 6.51 -7.52 4.46
C VAL A 68 7.00 -6.21 3.87
N LEU A 69 7.32 -5.25 4.72
CA LEU A 69 7.77 -3.93 4.31
C LEU A 69 9.10 -3.57 4.99
N ASP A 70 10.00 -2.95 4.21
CA ASP A 70 11.19 -2.25 4.70
C ASP A 70 11.15 -0.80 4.20
N LEU A 71 10.98 0.15 5.13
CA LEU A 71 11.00 1.59 4.86
C LEU A 71 12.44 2.11 4.66
N SER A 72 13.17 1.50 3.72
CA SER A 72 14.59 1.75 3.45
C SER A 72 14.90 2.97 2.57
N GLY A 73 13.89 3.50 1.89
CA GLY A 73 14.07 4.50 0.83
C GLY A 73 14.53 3.92 -0.51
N ARG A 74 14.61 2.59 -0.67
CA ARG A 74 14.85 1.93 -1.96
C ARG A 74 13.57 1.26 -2.44
N ALA A 75 13.12 1.60 -3.64
CA ALA A 75 11.91 1.06 -4.23
C ALA A 75 12.15 -0.35 -4.79
N THR A 76 11.43 -1.33 -4.25
CA THR A 76 11.37 -2.70 -4.75
C THR A 76 9.99 -3.29 -4.46
N LEU A 77 9.49 -4.15 -5.34
CA LEU A 77 8.26 -4.91 -5.11
C LEU A 77 8.54 -6.37 -5.48
N TRP A 78 8.25 -7.29 -4.55
CA TRP A 78 8.31 -8.73 -4.77
C TRP A 78 6.97 -9.33 -4.40
N SER A 79 6.46 -10.23 -5.25
CA SER A 79 5.29 -11.04 -4.95
C SER A 79 5.67 -12.51 -5.06
N ILE A 80 5.31 -13.29 -4.04
CA ILE A 80 5.46 -14.74 -4.05
C ILE A 80 4.07 -15.32 -4.22
N TRP A 81 3.86 -16.04 -5.31
CA TRP A 81 2.63 -16.80 -5.55
C TRP A 81 2.84 -18.21 -5.00
N ALA A 82 2.53 -18.40 -3.71
CA ALA A 82 2.47 -19.73 -3.13
C ALA A 82 1.08 -20.32 -3.44
N TRP A 83 1.02 -21.29 -4.36
CA TRP A 83 -0.16 -22.12 -4.53
C TRP A 83 -0.30 -23.01 -3.29
N ILE A 84 -1.10 -22.58 -2.32
CA ILE A 84 -1.56 -23.48 -1.26
C ILE A 84 -2.59 -24.39 -1.91
N ILE A 85 -2.12 -25.53 -2.41
CA ILE A 85 -2.98 -26.67 -2.73
C ILE A 85 -3.41 -27.21 -1.36
N MET A 86 -4.64 -26.88 -0.94
CA MET A 86 -5.33 -27.64 0.10
C MET A 86 -5.81 -28.98 -0.45
#